data_AF-A0A1L0D5L2-F1
#
_entry.id   AF-A0A1L0D5L2-F1
#
_cell.length_a   1.000
_cell.length_b   1.000
_cell.length_c   1.000
_cell.angle_alpha   90.00
_cell.angle_beta   90.00
_cell.angle_gamma   90.00
#
_symmetry.space_group_name_H-M   'P 1'
#
loop_
_entity.id
_entity.type
_entity.pdbx_description
1 polymer ?
#
loop_
_entity_poly.entity_id
_entity_poly.type
_entity_poly.pdbx_seq_one_letter_code
_entity_poly.pdbx_strand_id
1 'polypeptide(L)'
;MPEPSNVDQATQAVEGLSLEKKPKVRKAQTEQEFNLQKHQFQASGPRINTSDWLYDSEVLEKLDSTKKVDRVHILHACEKAYFCRDYAKCLELILVAEKLFGVELEDDNANDNLKEEFANLGRKTKKSSKVERHVVELLHIKEACLRRMAQI
;
A
#
# COMPACT_ATOMS: atom_id res chain seq x y z
N MET A 1 17.15 -12.57 52.48
CA MET A 1 15.99 -11.87 51.90
C MET A 1 16.15 -11.94 50.39
N PRO A 2 15.20 -12.50 49.64
CA PRO A 2 15.31 -12.57 48.19
C PRO A 2 15.05 -11.20 47.57
N GLU A 3 15.91 -10.80 46.62
CA GLU A 3 15.75 -9.56 45.85
C GLU A 3 14.52 -9.64 44.94
N PRO A 4 13.77 -8.55 44.76
CA PRO A 4 12.57 -8.54 43.92
C PRO A 4 12.94 -8.80 42.46
N SER A 5 12.10 -9.59 41.79
CA SER A 5 12.32 -10.00 40.40
C SER A 5 12.21 -8.80 39.45
N ASN A 6 12.96 -8.84 38.35
CA ASN A 6 12.98 -7.80 37.31
C ASN A 6 11.59 -7.53 36.68
N VAL A 7 10.63 -8.44 36.89
CA VAL A 7 9.24 -8.33 36.41
C VAL A 7 8.41 -7.38 37.27
N ASP A 8 8.70 -7.31 38.58
CA ASP A 8 7.97 -6.48 39.54
C ASP A 8 8.36 -5.00 39.46
N GLN A 9 9.58 -4.70 38.99
CA GLN A 9 10.04 -3.33 38.72
C GLN A 9 9.42 -2.76 37.43
N ALA A 10 9.15 -3.62 36.44
CA ALA A 10 8.57 -3.20 35.16
C ALA A 10 7.08 -2.83 35.28
N THR A 11 6.34 -3.45 36.20
CA THR A 11 4.90 -3.21 36.41
C THR A 11 4.63 -1.94 37.23
N GLN A 12 5.52 -1.57 38.15
CA GLN A 12 5.42 -0.30 38.89
C GLN A 12 5.61 0.94 38.00
N ALA A 13 6.38 0.82 36.91
CA ALA A 13 6.64 1.94 35.99
C ALA A 13 5.44 2.32 35.09
N VAL A 14 4.41 1.46 34.99
CA VAL A 14 3.21 1.69 34.15
C VAL A 14 1.99 2.16 34.95
N GLU A 15 2.02 2.06 36.28
CA GLU A 15 0.89 2.38 37.17
C GLU A 15 0.52 3.87 37.20
N GLY A 16 1.41 4.76 36.72
CA GLY A 16 1.18 6.21 36.62
C GLY A 16 0.74 6.72 35.23
N LEU A 17 0.70 5.87 34.20
CA LEU A 17 0.30 6.28 32.85
C LEU A 17 -1.22 6.22 32.72
N SER A 18 -1.89 7.30 33.14
CA SER A 18 -3.32 7.48 32.88
C SER A 18 -3.59 7.43 31.37
N LEU A 19 -4.13 6.30 30.90
CA LEU A 19 -4.61 6.08 29.53
C LEU A 19 -6.01 6.67 29.34
N GLU A 20 -6.23 7.91 29.79
CA GLU A 20 -7.40 8.70 29.43
C GLU A 20 -7.36 8.94 27.91
N LYS A 21 -7.86 7.98 27.14
CA LYS A 21 -8.00 8.10 25.68
C LYS A 21 -8.94 9.27 25.44
N LYS A 22 -8.37 10.41 25.07
CA LYS A 22 -9.15 11.57 24.60
C LYS A 22 -10.20 11.06 23.61
N PRO A 23 -11.48 11.43 23.78
CA PRO A 23 -12.52 11.00 22.86
C PRO A 23 -12.10 11.38 21.44
N LYS A 24 -12.29 10.45 20.50
CA LYS A 24 -11.84 10.62 19.12
C LYS A 24 -12.67 11.72 18.46
N VAL A 25 -12.23 12.96 18.56
CA VAL A 25 -12.85 14.09 17.89
C VAL A 25 -12.54 13.98 16.41
N ARG A 26 -13.59 13.81 15.59
CA ARG A 26 -13.45 13.86 14.13
C ARG A 26 -13.24 15.31 13.73
N LYS A 27 -12.23 15.59 12.90
CA LYS A 27 -12.05 16.92 12.31
C LYS A 27 -13.30 17.26 11.50
N ALA A 28 -13.98 18.34 11.85
CA ALA A 28 -15.08 18.85 11.04
C ALA A 28 -14.54 19.32 9.69
N GLN A 29 -15.27 19.05 8.62
CA GLN A 29 -14.96 19.60 7.31
C GLN A 29 -15.28 21.09 7.31
N THR A 30 -14.36 21.91 6.82
CA THR A 30 -14.60 23.34 6.65
C THR A 30 -15.53 23.59 5.46
N GLU A 31 -16.25 24.72 5.46
CA GLU A 31 -17.13 25.09 4.35
C GLU A 31 -16.36 25.22 3.01
N GLN A 32 -15.10 25.68 3.07
CA GLN A 32 -14.22 25.76 1.90
C GLN A 32 -13.89 24.37 1.34
N GLU A 33 -13.54 23.40 2.20
CA GLU A 33 -13.29 22.01 1.78
C GLU A 33 -14.55 21.37 1.17
N PHE A 34 -15.72 21.66 1.72
CA PHE A 34 -17.00 21.17 1.20
C PHE A 34 -17.30 21.74 -0.19
N ASN A 35 -17.19 23.07 -0.35
CA ASN A 35 -17.44 23.73 -1.64
C ASN A 35 -16.45 23.27 -2.72
N LEU A 36 -15.19 23.05 -2.36
CA LEU A 36 -14.18 22.49 -3.27
C LEU A 36 -14.58 21.09 -3.74
N GLN A 37 -14.98 20.19 -2.84
CA GLN A 37 -15.41 18.84 -3.21
C GLN A 37 -16.68 18.84 -4.05
N LYS A 38 -17.63 19.73 -3.73
CA LYS A 38 -18.85 19.91 -4.52
C LYS A 38 -18.53 20.36 -5.95
N HIS A 39 -17.63 21.33 -6.10
CA HIS A 39 -17.17 21.80 -7.41
C HIS A 39 -16.46 20.68 -8.19
N GLN A 40 -15.57 19.93 -7.53
CA GLN A 40 -14.90 18.77 -8.14
C GLN A 40 -15.92 17.75 -8.65
N PHE A 41 -16.92 17.39 -7.83
CA PHE A 41 -17.97 16.46 -8.21
C PHE A 41 -18.82 16.96 -9.39
N GLN A 42 -19.17 18.25 -9.41
CA GLN A 42 -19.93 18.84 -10.51
C GLN A 42 -19.12 18.89 -11.81
N ALA A 43 -17.81 19.13 -11.74
CA ALA A 43 -16.93 19.22 -12.89
C ALA A 43 -16.61 17.86 -13.51
N SER A 44 -16.25 16.86 -12.70
CA SER A 44 -15.84 15.54 -13.21
C SER A 44 -16.99 14.53 -13.29
N GLY A 45 -18.04 14.72 -12.49
CA GLY A 45 -19.10 13.73 -12.31
C GLY A 45 -18.61 12.44 -11.65
N PRO A 46 -19.51 11.45 -11.50
CA PRO A 46 -19.14 10.10 -11.07
C PRO A 46 -18.36 9.39 -12.17
N ARG A 47 -17.30 8.65 -11.78
CA ARG A 47 -16.59 7.76 -12.71
C ARG A 47 -17.43 6.52 -12.97
N ILE A 48 -17.67 6.21 -14.25
CA ILE A 48 -18.33 4.97 -14.66
C ILE A 48 -17.27 3.87 -14.73
N ASN A 49 -17.42 2.82 -13.90
CA ASN A 49 -16.53 1.67 -13.91
C ASN A 49 -16.99 0.67 -14.97
N THR A 50 -16.32 0.64 -16.12
CA THR A 50 -16.50 -0.38 -17.17
C THR A 50 -15.78 -1.68 -16.81
N SER A 51 -15.89 -2.75 -17.60
CA SER A 51 -15.16 -4.01 -17.36
C SER A 51 -13.65 -3.81 -17.27
N ASP A 52 -13.12 -2.90 -18.08
CA ASP A 52 -11.68 -2.70 -18.30
C ASP A 52 -11.15 -1.39 -17.74
N TRP A 53 -11.91 -0.77 -16.83
CA TRP A 53 -11.55 0.51 -16.20
C TRP A 53 -10.21 0.49 -15.43
N LEU A 54 -9.76 -0.70 -14.99
CA LEU A 54 -8.45 -0.92 -14.36
C LEU A 54 -7.29 -0.95 -15.35
N TYR A 55 -7.58 -1.12 -16.64
CA TYR A 55 -6.61 -1.22 -17.73
C TYR A 55 -6.65 -0.01 -18.67
N ASP A 56 -7.38 1.04 -18.27
CA ASP A 56 -7.50 2.27 -19.03
C ASP A 56 -6.13 2.96 -19.11
N SER A 57 -5.54 2.99 -20.31
CA SER A 57 -4.20 3.54 -20.55
C SER A 57 -4.09 5.00 -20.13
N GLU A 58 -5.13 5.81 -20.35
CA GLU A 58 -5.10 7.22 -19.95
C GLU A 58 -5.01 7.39 -18.43
N VAL A 59 -5.56 6.44 -17.69
CA VAL A 59 -5.54 6.43 -16.23
C VAL A 59 -4.20 5.92 -15.72
N LEU A 60 -3.69 4.83 -16.32
CA LEU A 60 -2.40 4.22 -15.96
C LEU A 60 -1.23 5.18 -16.19
N GLU A 61 -1.26 5.98 -17.26
CA GLU A 61 -0.22 6.97 -17.57
C GLU A 61 -0.22 8.18 -16.61
N LYS A 62 -1.37 8.47 -15.98
CA LYS A 62 -1.55 9.64 -15.10
C LYS A 62 -1.47 9.28 -13.61
N LEU A 63 -1.09 8.05 -13.27
CA LEU A 63 -0.99 7.62 -11.88
C LEU A 63 0.08 8.42 -11.14
N ASP A 64 -0.26 8.81 -9.91
CA ASP A 64 0.61 9.57 -9.03
C ASP A 64 0.94 8.74 -7.78
N SER A 65 2.23 8.46 -7.58
CA SER A 65 2.73 7.65 -6.46
C SER A 65 2.44 8.27 -5.10
N THR A 66 2.19 9.57 -5.01
CA THR A 66 1.82 10.25 -3.77
C THR A 66 0.37 9.96 -3.36
N LYS A 67 -0.51 9.65 -4.32
CA LYS A 67 -1.94 9.38 -4.08
C LYS A 67 -2.14 7.91 -3.75
N LYS A 68 -2.81 7.66 -2.61
CA LYS A 68 -3.12 6.28 -2.18
C LYS A 68 -3.98 5.55 -3.22
N VAL A 69 -4.98 6.22 -3.78
CA VAL A 69 -5.91 5.61 -4.73
C VAL A 69 -5.15 5.08 -5.95
N ASP A 70 -4.22 5.86 -6.47
CA ASP A 70 -3.42 5.53 -7.65
C ASP A 70 -2.45 4.37 -7.37
N ARG A 71 -1.77 4.38 -6.21
CA ARG A 71 -0.94 3.24 -5.77
C ARG A 71 -1.72 1.93 -5.67
N VAL A 72 -2.95 1.99 -5.18
CA VAL A 72 -3.81 0.82 -5.06
C VAL A 72 -4.38 0.42 -6.42
N HIS A 73 -4.62 1.38 -7.32
CA HIS A 73 -5.14 1.13 -8.66
C HIS A 73 -4.21 0.24 -9.48
N ILE A 74 -2.91 0.58 -9.53
CA ILE A 74 -1.94 -0.24 -10.26
C ILE A 74 -1.79 -1.65 -9.66
N LEU A 75 -1.81 -1.76 -8.33
CA LEU A 75 -1.74 -3.05 -7.65
C LEU A 75 -2.94 -3.94 -8.03
N HIS A 76 -4.16 -3.40 -7.95
CA HIS A 76 -5.37 -4.12 -8.35
C HIS A 76 -5.38 -4.46 -9.85
N ALA A 77 -4.79 -3.63 -10.71
CA ALA A 77 -4.64 -3.95 -12.12
C ALA A 77 -3.73 -5.16 -12.33
N CYS A 78 -2.58 -5.22 -11.65
CA CYS A 78 -1.69 -6.39 -11.65
C CYS A 78 -2.38 -7.65 -11.14
N GLU A 79 -3.09 -7.56 -10.01
CA GLU A 79 -3.85 -8.67 -9.42
C GLU A 79 -4.92 -9.19 -10.38
N LYS A 80 -5.71 -8.29 -10.99
CA LYS A 80 -6.73 -8.66 -11.97
C LYS A 80 -6.10 -9.41 -13.15
N ALA A 81 -4.98 -8.93 -13.67
CA ALA A 81 -4.30 -9.59 -14.79
C ALA A 81 -3.83 -11.00 -14.40
N TYR A 82 -3.23 -11.16 -13.21
CA TYR A 82 -2.84 -12.46 -12.68
C TYR A 82 -4.02 -13.43 -12.53
N PHE A 83 -5.13 -12.98 -11.95
CA PHE A 83 -6.32 -13.82 -11.78
C PHE A 83 -7.00 -14.19 -13.11
N CYS A 84 -6.94 -13.29 -14.10
CA CYS A 84 -7.36 -13.56 -15.47
C CYS A 84 -6.40 -14.47 -16.24
N ARG A 85 -5.28 -14.90 -15.63
CA ARG A 85 -4.20 -15.70 -16.25
C ARG A 85 -3.51 -15.00 -17.42
N ASP A 86 -3.65 -13.68 -17.52
CA ASP A 86 -2.94 -12.87 -18.49
C ASP A 86 -1.59 -12.45 -17.87
N TYR A 87 -0.65 -13.41 -17.84
CA TYR A 87 0.64 -13.22 -17.19
C TYR A 87 1.54 -12.25 -17.94
N ALA A 88 1.39 -12.14 -19.27
CA ALA A 88 2.10 -11.15 -20.06
C ALA A 88 1.69 -9.73 -19.65
N LYS A 89 0.38 -9.47 -19.57
CA LYS A 89 -0.15 -8.19 -19.10
C LYS A 89 0.18 -7.91 -17.63
N CYS A 90 0.18 -8.94 -16.78
CA CYS A 90 0.64 -8.82 -15.39
C CYS A 90 2.04 -8.20 -15.34
N LEU A 91 2.98 -8.74 -16.13
CA LEU A 91 4.36 -8.28 -16.16
C LEU A 91 4.48 -6.87 -16.77
N GLU A 92 3.73 -6.55 -17.82
CA GLU A 92 3.68 -5.18 -18.37
C GLU A 92 3.23 -4.16 -17.32
N LEU A 93 2.19 -4.47 -16.55
CA LEU A 93 1.68 -3.61 -15.49
C LEU A 93 2.67 -3.49 -14.33
N ILE A 94 3.44 -4.54 -14.03
CA ILE A 94 4.51 -4.48 -13.04
C ILE A 94 5.61 -3.49 -13.48
N LEU A 95 5.99 -3.46 -14.76
CA LEU A 95 6.96 -2.48 -15.27
C LEU A 95 6.44 -1.03 -15.12
N VAL A 96 5.13 -0.82 -15.32
CA VAL A 96 4.51 0.49 -15.07
C VAL A 96 4.56 0.84 -13.58
N ALA A 97 4.30 -0.15 -12.72
CA ALA A 97 4.35 0.02 -11.26
C ALA A 97 5.77 0.33 -10.77
N GLU A 98 6.79 -0.37 -11.29
CA GLU A 98 8.22 -0.13 -11.01
C GLU A 98 8.59 1.33 -11.28
N LYS A 99 8.19 1.87 -12.43
CA LYS A 99 8.38 3.29 -12.77
C LYS A 99 7.62 4.23 -11.84
N LEU A 100 6.39 3.89 -11.47
CA LEU A 100 5.57 4.70 -10.56
C LEU A 100 6.20 4.80 -9.17
N PHE A 101 6.74 3.68 -8.67
CA PHE A 101 7.35 3.60 -7.34
C PHE A 101 8.83 3.99 -7.32
N GLY A 102 9.47 4.09 -8.49
CA GLY A 102 10.91 4.35 -8.60
C GLY A 102 11.76 3.20 -8.07
N VAL A 103 11.30 1.96 -8.30
CA VAL A 103 11.96 0.74 -7.83
C VAL A 103 12.27 -0.18 -9.00
N GLU A 104 13.37 -0.91 -8.90
CA GLU A 104 13.76 -1.95 -9.85
C GLU A 104 13.64 -3.31 -9.15
N LEU A 105 12.73 -4.19 -9.63
CA LEU A 105 12.50 -5.50 -9.01
C LEU A 105 13.23 -6.63 -9.76
N GLU A 106 14.28 -6.34 -10.53
CA GLU A 106 15.10 -7.35 -11.22
C GLU A 106 16.29 -7.84 -10.38
N ASP A 107 16.69 -7.09 -9.35
CA ASP A 107 17.80 -7.46 -8.46
C ASP A 107 17.31 -8.31 -7.28
N ASP A 108 17.53 -9.62 -7.37
CA ASP A 108 17.15 -10.60 -6.34
C ASP A 108 17.75 -10.28 -4.95
N ASN A 109 18.98 -9.74 -4.87
CA ASN A 109 19.60 -9.43 -3.58
C ASN A 109 18.96 -8.19 -2.92
N ALA A 110 18.61 -7.17 -3.72
CA ALA A 110 17.91 -5.99 -3.23
C ALA A 110 16.48 -6.35 -2.78
N ASN A 111 15.84 -7.26 -3.52
CA ASN A 111 14.48 -7.75 -3.25
C ASN A 111 14.37 -8.53 -1.93
N ASP A 112 15.34 -9.41 -1.65
CA ASP A 112 15.34 -10.20 -0.42
C ASP A 112 15.59 -9.34 0.83
N ASN A 113 16.51 -8.38 0.74
CA ASN A 113 16.70 -7.38 1.80
C ASN A 113 15.41 -6.59 2.08
N LEU A 114 14.69 -6.16 1.04
CA LEU A 114 13.44 -5.42 1.19
C LEU A 114 12.36 -6.24 1.92
N LYS A 115 12.25 -7.53 1.61
CA LYS A 115 11.31 -8.44 2.29
C LYS A 115 11.65 -8.62 3.76
N GLU A 116 12.94 -8.80 4.08
CA GLU A 116 13.42 -8.96 5.45
C GLU A 116 13.20 -7.69 6.27
N GLU A 117 13.54 -6.52 5.72
CA GLU A 117 13.28 -5.22 6.34
C GLU A 117 11.79 -5.03 6.65
N PHE A 118 10.93 -5.36 5.68
CA PHE A 118 9.47 -5.28 5.86
C PHE A 118 8.95 -6.24 6.94
N ALA A 119 9.45 -7.48 6.97
CA ALA A 119 9.07 -8.47 7.98
C ALA A 119 9.44 -8.00 9.40
N ASN A 120 10.58 -7.34 9.54
CA ASN A 120 11.10 -6.83 10.80
C ASN A 120 10.38 -5.56 11.32
N LEU A 121 9.69 -4.80 10.46
CA LEU A 121 9.03 -3.54 10.80
C LEU A 121 7.71 -3.67 11.61
N GLY A 122 7.15 -4.88 11.74
CA GLY A 122 5.96 -5.15 12.57
C GLY A 122 4.65 -4.46 12.11
N ARG A 123 3.51 -4.77 12.77
CA ARG A 123 2.16 -4.37 12.29
C ARG A 123 1.77 -2.89 12.50
N LYS A 124 2.58 -2.06 13.17
CA LYS A 124 2.23 -0.67 13.51
C LYS A 124 3.12 0.34 12.78
N THR A 125 2.81 0.67 11.52
CA THR A 125 3.77 1.35 10.63
C THR A 125 3.41 2.79 10.21
N LYS A 126 4.49 3.58 10.00
CA LYS A 126 4.52 4.97 9.51
C LYS A 126 4.18 5.05 8.01
N LYS A 127 3.94 6.25 7.45
CA LYS A 127 3.50 6.45 6.06
C LYS A 127 4.48 5.92 4.99
N SER A 128 5.80 5.94 5.21
CA SER A 128 6.79 5.41 4.25
C SER A 128 6.63 3.89 4.04
N SER A 129 6.45 3.15 5.13
CA SER A 129 6.28 1.70 5.11
C SER A 129 5.01 1.21 4.39
N LYS A 130 4.04 2.10 4.10
CA LYS A 130 2.93 1.74 3.22
C LYS A 130 3.36 1.60 1.78
N VAL A 131 4.27 2.44 1.29
CA VAL A 131 4.79 2.33 -0.08
C VAL A 131 5.62 1.05 -0.19
N GLU A 132 6.49 0.80 0.79
CA GLU A 132 7.26 -0.46 0.90
C GLU A 132 6.35 -1.70 0.84
N ARG A 133 5.20 -1.69 1.54
CA ARG A 133 4.21 -2.78 1.41
C ARG A 133 3.75 -3.01 -0.02
N HIS A 134 3.41 -1.96 -0.77
CA HIS A 134 2.90 -2.13 -2.14
C HIS A 134 4.01 -2.67 -3.05
N VAL A 135 5.26 -2.25 -2.84
CA VAL A 135 6.43 -2.77 -3.54
C VAL A 135 6.63 -4.26 -3.25
N VAL A 136 6.55 -4.67 -1.97
CA VAL A 136 6.63 -6.08 -1.58
C VAL A 136 5.47 -6.91 -2.16
N GLU A 137 4.25 -6.38 -2.18
CA GLU A 137 3.10 -7.04 -2.81
C GLU A 137 3.30 -7.20 -4.32
N LEU A 138 3.82 -6.18 -5.02
CA LEU A 138 4.17 -6.27 -6.44
C LEU A 138 5.24 -7.33 -6.71
N LEU A 139 6.27 -7.40 -5.86
CA LEU A 139 7.32 -8.41 -5.96
C LEU A 139 6.74 -9.84 -5.85
N HIS A 140 5.86 -10.08 -4.88
CA HIS A 140 5.19 -11.37 -4.75
C HIS A 140 4.33 -11.71 -5.99
N ILE A 141 3.64 -10.73 -6.58
CA ILE A 141 2.86 -10.93 -7.80
C ILE A 141 3.79 -11.25 -8.98
N LYS A 142 4.91 -10.52 -9.13
CA LYS A 142 5.93 -10.76 -10.17
C LYS A 142 6.45 -12.19 -10.10
N GLU A 143 6.89 -12.63 -8.93
CA GLU A 143 7.36 -14.00 -8.69
C GLU A 143 6.29 -15.05 -8.97
N ALA A 144 5.03 -14.76 -8.64
CA ALA A 144 3.92 -15.66 -8.94
C ALA A 144 3.64 -15.75 -10.45
N CYS A 145 3.65 -14.62 -11.17
CA CYS A 145 3.50 -14.56 -12.62
C CYS A 145 4.62 -15.36 -13.31
N LEU A 146 5.89 -15.16 -12.90
CA LEU A 146 7.05 -15.91 -13.43
C LEU A 146 6.98 -17.41 -13.15
N ARG A 147 6.64 -17.81 -11.91
CA ARG A 147 6.48 -19.23 -11.55
C ARG A 147 5.38 -19.91 -12.36
N ARG A 148 4.27 -19.21 -12.61
CA ARG A 148 3.17 -19.75 -13.43
C ARG A 148 3.55 -19.88 -14.90
N MET A 149 4.26 -18.89 -15.45
CA MET A 149 4.76 -18.97 -16.82
C MET A 149 5.77 -20.10 -17.02
N ALA A 150 6.63 -20.37 -16.03
CA ALA A 150 7.60 -21.46 -16.08
C ALA A 150 6.98 -22.87 -15.94
N GLN A 151 5.72 -22.97 -15.51
CA GLN A 151 4.98 -24.23 -15.35
C GLN A 151 4.07 -24.57 -16.55
N ILE A 152 3.91 -23.64 -17.50
CA ILE A 152 3.18 -23.82 -18.76
C ILE A 152 4.15 -24.39 -19.80
#